data_AF-A0A6A0H687-F1
#
_entry.id   AF-A0A6A0H687-F1
#
_cell.length_a   1.000
_cell.length_b   1.000
_cell.length_c   1.000
_cell.angle_alpha   90.00
_cell.angle_beta   90.00
_cell.angle_gamma   90.00
#
_symmetry.space_group_name_H-M   'P 1'
#
loop_
_entity.id
_entity.type
_entity.pdbx_description
1 polymer ?
#
loop_
_entity_poly.entity_id
_entity_poly.type
_entity_poly.pdbx_seq_one_letter_code
_entity_poly.pdbx_strand_id
1 'polypeptide(L)'
;MAANIEPGTSTKPISTQGECDRTLIYVTLYITECLRRLSKCKDKAQGQTEMYSLAISKFPIPGEPSFPLNAVYAKPKNEQETELYQQYLLQLRHETGARVCEKVFSTPDGRPSKWWLCFTRKKFMDKSLLAPTS
;
A
#
# COMPACT_ATOMS: atom_id res chain seq x y z
N MET A 1 22.43 -38.57 3.61
CA MET A 1 22.57 -37.20 3.09
C MET A 1 21.41 -36.39 3.62
N ALA A 2 21.66 -35.50 4.57
CA ALA A 2 20.65 -34.60 5.11
C ALA A 2 20.49 -33.41 4.15
N ALA A 3 19.26 -33.12 3.72
CA ALA A 3 18.96 -31.93 2.93
C ALA A 3 18.85 -30.73 3.87
N ASN A 4 19.76 -29.76 3.71
CA ASN A 4 19.66 -28.44 4.34
C ASN A 4 18.49 -27.67 3.73
N ILE A 5 17.58 -27.21 4.56
CA ILE A 5 16.54 -26.26 4.18
C ILE A 5 17.05 -24.86 4.55
N GLU A 6 17.36 -24.03 3.55
CA GLU A 6 17.60 -22.60 3.75
C GLU A 6 16.27 -21.84 3.91
N PRO A 7 16.17 -20.86 4.83
CA PRO A 7 14.96 -20.08 5.05
C PRO A 7 14.85 -18.98 3.98
N GLY A 8 14.48 -19.35 2.76
CA GLY A 8 14.17 -18.43 1.67
C GLY A 8 12.74 -17.93 1.75
N THR A 9 12.55 -16.61 1.78
CA THR A 9 11.29 -15.89 1.71
C THR A 9 10.42 -16.35 0.54
N SER A 10 9.42 -17.19 0.80
CA SER A 10 8.45 -17.64 -0.20
C SER A 10 7.40 -16.57 -0.50
N THR A 11 7.78 -15.51 -1.23
CA THR A 11 6.79 -14.75 -2.00
C THR A 11 6.73 -15.34 -3.40
N LYS A 12 5.79 -16.24 -3.64
CA LYS A 12 5.47 -16.68 -5.00
C LYS A 12 5.12 -15.45 -5.84
N PRO A 13 5.66 -15.27 -7.06
CA PRO A 13 5.23 -14.20 -7.94
C PRO A 13 3.74 -14.40 -8.25
N ILE A 14 2.92 -13.38 -7.99
CA ILE A 14 1.53 -13.37 -8.45
C ILE A 14 1.55 -13.30 -9.97
N SER A 15 1.04 -14.33 -10.63
CA SER A 15 0.72 -14.28 -12.05
C SER A 15 -0.44 -13.31 -12.21
N THR A 16 -0.17 -12.10 -12.70
CA THR A 16 -1.20 -11.10 -13.02
C THR A 16 -1.99 -11.60 -14.23
N GLN A 17 -3.07 -12.34 -13.99
CA GLN A 17 -3.90 -12.93 -15.04
C GLN A 17 -5.10 -12.04 -15.41
N GLY A 18 -5.39 -10.95 -14.67
CA GLY A 18 -6.48 -10.03 -15.01
C GLY A 18 -6.41 -8.61 -14.41
N GLU A 19 -7.39 -7.77 -14.77
CA GLU A 19 -7.51 -6.37 -14.32
C GLU A 19 -7.79 -6.24 -12.81
N CYS A 20 -8.53 -7.19 -12.22
CA CYS A 20 -8.76 -7.25 -10.77
C CYS A 20 -7.45 -7.41 -9.98
N ASP A 21 -6.46 -8.11 -10.53
CA ASP A 21 -5.16 -8.29 -9.88
C ASP A 21 -4.43 -6.95 -9.74
N ARG A 22 -4.60 -6.03 -10.69
CA ARG A 22 -3.98 -4.71 -10.67
C ARG A 22 -4.53 -3.86 -9.52
N THR A 23 -5.85 -3.79 -9.35
CA THR A 23 -6.40 -3.03 -8.22
C THR A 23 -5.96 -3.65 -6.89
N LEU A 24 -5.96 -4.98 -6.78
CA LEU A 24 -5.53 -5.67 -5.57
C LEU A 24 -4.05 -5.43 -5.23
N ILE A 25 -3.16 -5.45 -6.23
CA ILE A 25 -1.73 -5.14 -6.08
C ILE A 25 -1.54 -3.72 -5.55
N TYR A 26 -2.23 -2.74 -6.15
CA TYR A 26 -2.13 -1.35 -5.72
C TYR A 26 -2.60 -1.17 -4.26
N VAL A 27 -3.77 -1.73 -3.92
CA VAL A 27 -4.31 -1.68 -2.55
C VAL A 27 -3.34 -2.33 -1.56
N THR A 28 -2.75 -3.47 -1.89
CA THR A 28 -1.80 -4.18 -1.03
C THR A 28 -0.55 -3.34 -0.73
N LEU A 29 -0.01 -2.67 -1.75
CA LEU A 29 1.12 -1.75 -1.55
C LEU A 29 0.70 -0.52 -0.73
N TYR A 30 -0.48 0.03 -0.99
CA TYR A 30 -0.98 1.19 -0.25
C TYR A 30 -1.22 0.88 1.23
N ILE A 31 -1.74 -0.32 1.56
CA ILE A 31 -1.87 -0.80 2.95
C ILE A 31 -0.50 -0.77 3.65
N THR A 32 0.58 -1.15 2.95
CA THR A 32 1.93 -1.12 3.53
C THR A 32 2.35 0.31 3.89
N GLU A 33 2.05 1.30 3.05
CA GLU A 33 2.31 2.71 3.36
C GLU A 33 1.45 3.22 4.52
N CYS A 34 0.17 2.83 4.57
CA CYS A 34 -0.70 3.13 5.70
C CYS A 34 -0.11 2.61 7.02
N LEU A 35 0.32 1.34 7.04
CA LEU A 35 0.91 0.72 8.23
C LEU A 35 2.20 1.42 8.67
N ARG A 36 3.07 1.81 7.73
CA ARG A 36 4.28 2.58 8.05
C ARG A 36 3.95 3.89 8.73
N ARG A 37 2.94 4.61 8.23
CA ARG A 37 2.52 5.89 8.82
C ARG A 37 1.84 5.70 10.18
N LEU A 38 0.93 4.73 10.29
CA LEU A 38 0.22 4.41 11.53
C LEU A 38 1.14 3.90 12.63
N SER A 39 2.28 3.28 12.29
CA SER A 39 3.28 2.84 13.28
C SER A 39 3.87 3.98 14.13
N LYS A 40 3.77 5.23 13.65
CA LYS A 40 4.23 6.44 14.34
C LYS A 40 3.11 7.15 15.10
N CYS A 41 1.87 6.71 14.95
CA CYS A 41 0.70 7.34 15.57
C CYS A 41 0.46 6.79 16.98
N LYS A 42 0.10 7.67 17.91
CA LYS A 42 -0.14 7.31 19.32
C LYS A 42 -1.55 6.76 19.55
N ASP A 43 -2.51 7.32 18.83
CA ASP A 43 -3.93 7.02 18.96
C ASP A 43 -4.65 7.03 17.60
N LYS A 44 -5.90 6.59 17.62
CA LYS A 44 -6.76 6.48 16.43
C LYS A 44 -7.06 7.83 15.79
N ALA A 45 -7.22 8.90 16.57
CA ALA A 45 -7.55 10.22 16.04
C ALA A 45 -6.39 10.77 15.21
N GLN A 46 -5.16 10.69 15.74
CA GLN A 46 -3.96 11.00 14.98
C GLN A 46 -3.84 10.12 13.74
N GLY A 47 -4.13 8.82 13.87
CA GLY A 47 -4.14 7.89 12.76
C GLY A 47 -5.10 8.30 11.63
N GLN A 48 -6.32 8.74 11.95
CA GLN A 48 -7.30 9.21 10.97
C GLN A 48 -6.81 10.46 10.21
N THR A 49 -6.24 11.44 10.91
CA THR A 49 -5.66 12.64 10.30
C THR A 49 -4.50 12.29 9.34
N GLU A 50 -3.60 11.41 9.79
CA GLU A 50 -2.47 10.96 8.95
C GLU A 50 -2.93 10.14 7.74
N MET A 51 -3.98 9.31 7.86
CA MET A 51 -4.55 8.59 6.72
C MET A 51 -5.20 9.51 5.69
N TYR A 52 -5.91 10.55 6.15
CA TYR A 52 -6.45 11.57 5.25
C TYR A 52 -5.34 12.30 4.50
N SER A 53 -4.31 12.76 5.23
CA SER A 53 -3.14 13.43 4.64
C SER A 53 -2.39 12.51 3.66
N LEU A 54 -2.21 11.23 4.01
CA LEU A 54 -1.59 10.26 3.13
C LEU A 54 -2.42 10.07 1.85
N ALA A 55 -3.75 9.99 1.93
CA ALA A 55 -4.58 9.75 0.74
C ALA A 55 -4.48 10.86 -0.32
N ILE A 56 -4.35 12.12 0.11
CA ILE A 56 -4.18 13.29 -0.78
C ILE A 56 -2.73 13.54 -1.19
N SER A 57 -1.77 12.80 -0.64
CA SER A 57 -0.35 12.94 -1.00
C SER A 57 -0.11 12.58 -2.47
N LYS A 58 0.94 13.15 -3.06
CA LYS A 58 1.29 12.87 -4.46
C LYS A 58 1.85 11.45 -4.59
N PHE A 59 1.08 10.56 -5.19
CA PHE A 59 1.53 9.24 -5.62
C PHE A 59 1.84 9.25 -7.11
N PRO A 60 2.89 8.53 -7.54
CA PRO A 60 3.14 8.35 -8.96
C PRO A 60 2.02 7.53 -9.61
N ILE A 61 1.76 7.77 -10.88
CA ILE A 61 0.75 7.06 -11.69
C ILE A 61 1.42 6.27 -12.83
N PRO A 62 0.74 5.27 -13.42
CA PRO A 62 1.26 4.54 -14.58
C PRO A 62 1.70 5.47 -15.70
N GLY A 63 2.93 5.28 -16.16
CA GLY A 63 3.61 6.14 -17.15
C GLY A 63 4.63 7.11 -16.56
N GLU A 64 4.62 7.36 -15.25
CA GLU A 64 5.69 8.12 -14.58
C GLU A 64 6.90 7.23 -14.28
N PRO A 65 8.16 7.69 -14.44
CA PRO A 65 9.35 6.89 -14.15
C PRO A 65 9.43 6.37 -12.71
N SER A 66 8.86 7.11 -11.77
CA SER A 66 8.78 6.78 -10.35
C SER A 66 7.71 5.74 -10.01
N PHE A 67 6.85 5.35 -10.96
CA PHE A 67 5.80 4.38 -10.71
C PHE A 67 6.35 2.93 -10.71
N PRO A 68 6.32 2.22 -9.57
CA PRO A 68 7.00 0.93 -9.41
C PRO A 68 6.38 -0.22 -10.25
N LEU A 69 5.19 -0.02 -10.82
CA LEU A 69 4.41 -1.07 -11.48
C LEU A 69 4.19 -0.81 -12.99
N ASN A 70 5.01 0.02 -13.63
CA ASN A 70 4.87 0.33 -15.06
C ASN A 70 4.86 -0.90 -15.98
N ALA A 71 5.50 -2.02 -15.58
CA ALA A 71 5.49 -3.26 -16.36
C ALA A 71 4.11 -3.97 -16.38
N VAL A 72 3.22 -3.64 -15.45
CA VAL A 72 1.94 -4.35 -15.24
C VAL A 72 0.72 -3.45 -15.54
N TYR A 73 0.89 -2.12 -15.46
CA TYR A 73 -0.19 -1.15 -15.63
C TYR A 73 -0.04 -0.41 -16.95
N ALA A 74 -1.16 -0.25 -17.65
CA ALA A 74 -1.22 0.60 -18.83
C ALA A 74 -1.21 2.08 -18.41
N LYS A 75 -0.46 2.90 -19.15
CA LYS A 75 -0.52 4.35 -19.06
C LYS A 75 -1.90 4.83 -19.54
N PRO A 76 -2.54 5.81 -18.87
CA PRO A 76 -3.73 6.48 -19.40
C PRO A 76 -3.50 7.04 -20.81
N LYS A 77 -4.49 6.95 -21.69
CA LYS A 77 -4.37 7.33 -23.11
C LYS A 77 -4.44 8.83 -23.32
N ASN A 78 -5.16 9.55 -22.47
CA ASN A 78 -5.37 11.00 -22.56
C ASN A 78 -5.50 11.64 -21.16
N GLU A 79 -5.59 12.97 -21.13
CA GLU A 79 -5.68 13.75 -19.89
C GLU A 79 -6.96 13.44 -19.09
N GLN A 80 -8.08 13.21 -19.78
CA GLN A 80 -9.37 12.89 -19.16
C GLN A 80 -9.31 11.55 -18.41
N GLU A 81 -8.74 10.52 -19.03
CA GLU A 81 -8.51 9.21 -18.40
C GLU A 81 -7.50 9.33 -17.26
N THR A 82 -6.51 10.21 -17.38
CA THR A 82 -5.53 10.48 -16.31
C THR A 82 -6.22 11.07 -15.08
N GLU A 83 -7.07 12.08 -15.26
CA GLU A 83 -7.83 12.70 -14.18
C GLU A 83 -8.78 11.69 -13.52
N LEU A 84 -9.55 10.95 -14.32
CA LEU A 84 -10.45 9.91 -13.82
C LEU A 84 -9.70 8.85 -13.01
N TYR A 85 -8.54 8.41 -13.50
CA TYR A 85 -7.70 7.44 -12.82
C TYR A 85 -7.16 7.98 -11.48
N GLN A 86 -6.72 9.24 -11.45
CA GLN A 86 -6.27 9.89 -10.21
C GLN A 86 -7.39 10.03 -9.19
N GLN A 87 -8.60 10.42 -9.61
CA GLN A 87 -9.78 10.50 -8.74
C GLN A 87 -10.17 9.12 -8.21
N TYR A 88 -10.16 8.09 -9.05
CA TYR A 88 -10.42 6.72 -8.65
C TYR A 88 -9.41 6.24 -7.59
N LEU A 89 -8.12 6.42 -7.82
CA LEU A 89 -7.08 6.05 -6.85
C LEU A 89 -7.20 6.87 -5.57
N LEU A 90 -7.60 8.14 -5.63
CA LEU A 90 -7.82 8.97 -4.45
C LEU A 90 -8.95 8.41 -3.58
N GLN A 91 -10.10 8.08 -4.16
CA GLN A 91 -11.21 7.46 -3.45
C GLN A 91 -10.79 6.13 -2.81
N LEU A 92 -10.09 5.29 -3.57
CA LEU A 92 -9.55 4.02 -3.10
C LEU A 92 -8.61 4.21 -1.89
N ARG A 93 -7.74 5.21 -1.94
CA ARG A 93 -6.82 5.56 -0.85
C ARG A 93 -7.57 6.02 0.40
N HIS A 94 -8.56 6.89 0.27
CA HIS A 94 -9.38 7.33 1.41
C HIS A 94 -10.07 6.17 2.10
N GLU A 95 -10.77 5.34 1.34
CA GLU A 95 -11.55 4.21 1.89
C GLU A 95 -10.62 3.17 2.54
N THR A 96 -9.51 2.85 1.88
CA THR A 96 -8.52 1.89 2.38
C THR A 96 -7.87 2.42 3.66
N GLY A 97 -7.40 3.67 3.67
CA GLY A 97 -6.75 4.27 4.83
C GLY A 97 -7.66 4.31 6.06
N ALA A 98 -8.93 4.69 5.87
CA ALA A 98 -9.92 4.71 6.95
C ALA A 98 -10.15 3.31 7.55
N ARG A 99 -10.37 2.29 6.70
CA ARG A 99 -10.58 0.90 7.14
C ARG A 99 -9.35 0.31 7.82
N VAL A 100 -8.16 0.57 7.30
CA VAL A 100 -6.90 0.10 7.90
C VAL A 100 -6.69 0.74 9.27
N CYS A 101 -6.92 2.06 9.40
CA CYS A 101 -6.84 2.75 10.69
C CYS A 101 -7.76 2.11 11.73
N GLU A 102 -9.02 1.84 11.37
CA GLU A 102 -9.98 1.16 12.24
C GLU A 102 -9.43 -0.18 12.74
N LYS A 103 -8.88 -1.01 11.84
CA LYS A 103 -8.34 -2.33 12.19
C LYS A 103 -7.07 -2.26 13.02
N VAL A 104 -6.19 -1.30 12.75
CA VAL A 104 -4.93 -1.11 13.48
C VAL A 104 -5.19 -0.70 14.93
N PHE A 105 -6.16 0.17 15.17
CA PHE A 105 -6.50 0.69 16.50
C PHE A 105 -7.67 -0.04 17.17
N SER A 106 -8.12 -1.17 16.63
CA SER A 106 -9.13 -2.05 17.25
C SER A 106 -8.50 -2.87 18.39
N THR A 107 -7.95 -2.17 19.37
CA THR A 107 -7.27 -2.71 20.54
C THR A 107 -7.92 -2.16 21.81
N PRO A 108 -7.99 -2.92 22.91
CA PRO A 108 -8.60 -2.45 24.15
C PRO A 108 -7.90 -1.22 24.77
N ASP A 109 -6.60 -1.04 24.49
CA ASP A 109 -5.77 0.06 25.02
C ASP A 109 -5.70 1.27 24.08
N GLY A 110 -6.36 1.21 22.92
CA GLY A 110 -6.36 2.28 21.92
C GLY A 110 -5.00 2.51 21.24
N ARG A 111 -4.03 1.61 21.44
CA ARG A 111 -2.70 1.66 20.82
C ARG A 111 -2.66 0.86 19.51
N PRO A 112 -1.74 1.15 18.58
CA PRO A 112 -1.69 0.42 17.32
C PRO A 112 -1.29 -1.05 17.54
N SER A 113 -2.06 -1.96 16.93
CA SER A 113 -1.91 -3.41 17.09
C SER A 113 -0.58 -3.93 16.54
N LYS A 114 0.19 -4.62 17.39
CA LYS A 114 1.46 -5.28 17.01
C LYS A 114 1.29 -6.28 15.87
N TRP A 115 0.11 -6.90 15.75
CA TRP A 115 -0.19 -7.90 14.72
C TRP A 115 -0.33 -7.28 13.33
N TRP A 116 -0.73 -6.01 13.26
CA TRP A 116 -0.72 -5.24 12.02
C TRP A 116 0.65 -4.61 11.77
N LEU A 117 1.29 -4.06 12.81
CA LEU A 117 2.57 -3.36 12.67
C LEU A 117 3.73 -4.29 12.29
N CYS A 118 3.64 -5.60 12.53
CA CYS A 118 4.69 -6.55 12.11
C CYS A 118 4.84 -6.64 10.57
N PHE A 119 3.86 -6.15 9.81
CA PHE A 119 3.92 -6.10 8.34
C PHE A 119 4.60 -4.84 7.79
N THR A 120 4.91 -3.83 8.62
CA THR A 120 5.54 -2.56 8.17
C THR A 120 6.88 -2.74 7.45
N ARG A 121 7.65 -3.77 7.82
CA ARG A 121 8.96 -4.10 7.24
C ARG A 121 8.86 -5.07 6.07
N LYS A 122 7.70 -5.69 5.84
CA LYS A 122 7.52 -6.61 4.70
C LYS A 122 7.28 -5.80 3.44
N LYS A 123 8.05 -6.07 2.40
CA LYS A 123 7.84 -5.49 1.07
C LYS A 123 7.02 -6.46 0.24
N PHE A 124 5.93 -5.97 -0.34
CA PHE A 124 5.18 -6.75 -1.31
C PHE A 124 5.84 -6.61 -2.69
N MET A 125 6.19 -7.74 -3.32
CA MET A 125 6.90 -7.79 -4.61
C MET A 125 8.20 -6.97 -4.67
N ASP A 126 8.86 -6.73 -3.53
CA ASP A 126 10.00 -5.82 -3.40
C ASP A 126 9.77 -4.40 -3.95
N LYS A 127 8.50 -3.98 -4.02
CA LYS A 127 8.05 -2.67 -4.53
C LYS A 127 7.50 -1.80 -3.40
N SER A 128 7.51 -0.49 -3.64
CA SER A 128 7.02 0.55 -2.72
C SER A 128 6.37 1.65 -3.54
N LEU A 129 5.20 2.14 -3.13
CA LEU A 129 4.48 3.19 -3.87
C LEU A 129 5.10 4.57 -3.68
N LEU A 130 5.73 4.78 -2.54
CA LEU A 130 6.53 5.96 -2.27
C LEU A 130 8.01 5.58 -2.36
N ALA A 131 8.82 6.50 -2.88
CA ALA A 131 10.27 6.38 -2.83
C ALA A 131 10.72 6.20 -1.36
N PRO A 132 11.82 5.47 -1.10
CA PRO A 132 12.38 5.40 0.24
C PRO A 132 12.66 6.83 0.72
N THR A 133 12.07 7.22 1.84
CA THR A 133 12.51 8.43 2.54
C THR A 133 13.91 8.14 3.07
N SER A 134 14.91 8.81 2.51
CA SER A 134 16.31 8.79 2.97
C SER A 134 16.44 9.09 4.46
#